data_AF-A0A453JQM9-F1
#
_entry.id   AF-A0A453JQM9-F1
#
_cell.length_a   1.000
_cell.length_b   1.000
_cell.length_c   1.000
_cell.angle_alpha   90.00
_cell.angle_beta   90.00
_cell.angle_gamma   90.00
#
_symmetry.space_group_name_H-M   'P 1'
#
loop_
_entity.id
_entity.type
_entity.pdbx_description
1 polymer ?
#
loop_
_entity_poly.entity_id
_entity_poly.type
_entity_poly.pdbx_seq_one_letter_code
_entity_poly.pdbx_strand_id
1 'polypeptide(L)'
;NRDDPEAVELTSSDIKCLDPGVYLSSPVINYYIQYIKRDKFQREAARNNFHMFNTYFYSKLQEALSGKGEFVKLRRWWKGVNIFQRGYIILPIHGT
;
A
#
# COMPACT_ATOMS: atom_id res chain seq x y z
N ASN A 1 -0.21 -8.30 -17.66
CA ASN A 1 1.13 -8.85 -17.42
C ASN A 1 1.15 -9.33 -15.98
N ARG A 2 1.17 -10.64 -15.71
CA ARG A 2 1.04 -11.22 -14.35
C ARG A 2 2.31 -11.05 -13.49
N ASP A 3 3.36 -10.45 -14.06
CA ASP A 3 4.69 -10.33 -13.46
C ASP A 3 4.96 -8.99 -12.77
N ASP A 4 3.96 -8.10 -12.64
CA ASP A 4 4.13 -6.88 -11.83
C ASP A 4 4.05 -7.23 -10.33
N PRO A 5 5.14 -7.10 -9.55
CA PRO A 5 5.14 -7.43 -8.12
C PRO A 5 4.21 -6.52 -7.30
N GLU A 6 3.74 -5.41 -7.87
CA GLU A 6 2.76 -4.51 -7.27
C GLU A 6 1.32 -4.76 -7.75
N ALA A 7 1.08 -5.82 -8.53
CA ALA A 7 -0.26 -6.18 -8.99
C ALA A 7 -1.19 -6.48 -7.80
N VAL A 8 -2.39 -5.91 -7.85
CA VAL A 8 -3.47 -6.18 -6.89
C VAL A 8 -4.56 -6.94 -7.61
N GLU A 9 -4.87 -8.14 -7.12
CA GLU A 9 -5.99 -8.93 -7.59
C GLU A 9 -7.29 -8.46 -6.91
N LEU A 10 -8.36 -8.35 -7.69
CA LEU A 10 -9.69 -8.00 -7.21
C LEU A 10 -10.68 -9.08 -7.62
N THR A 11 -11.49 -9.50 -6.67
CA THR A 11 -12.63 -10.38 -6.90
C THR A 11 -13.93 -9.58 -6.90
N SER A 12 -14.99 -10.14 -7.49
CA SER A 12 -16.33 -9.53 -7.42
C SER A 12 -16.83 -9.38 -5.99
N SER A 13 -16.39 -10.22 -5.06
CA SER A 13 -16.68 -10.08 -3.62
C SER A 13 -15.99 -8.89 -2.99
N ASP A 14 -14.75 -8.56 -3.39
CA ASP A 14 -14.04 -7.40 -2.85
C ASP A 14 -14.76 -6.10 -3.19
N ILE A 15 -15.34 -6.01 -4.39
CA ILE A 15 -16.07 -4.83 -4.89
C ILE A 15 -17.33 -4.54 -4.06
N LYS A 16 -17.94 -5.54 -3.43
CA LYS A 16 -19.12 -5.35 -2.56
C LYS A 16 -18.83 -4.42 -1.38
N CYS A 17 -17.56 -4.22 -1.01
CA CYS A 17 -17.20 -3.25 0.03
C CYS A 17 -17.49 -1.79 -0.36
N LEU A 18 -17.82 -1.52 -1.63
CA LEU A 18 -18.23 -0.20 -2.12
C LEU A 18 -19.73 0.07 -1.94
N ASP A 19 -20.50 -0.91 -1.48
CA ASP A 19 -21.93 -0.73 -1.21
C ASP A 19 -22.14 0.27 -0.05
N PRO A 20 -23.25 1.04 -0.05
CA PRO A 20 -23.51 2.03 0.98
C PRO A 20 -23.48 1.43 2.40
N GLY A 21 -22.74 2.08 3.31
CA GLY A 21 -22.64 1.67 4.70
C GLY A 21 -21.64 0.53 4.98
N VAL A 22 -20.90 0.06 3.98
CA VAL A 22 -19.89 -1.00 4.15
C VAL A 22 -18.49 -0.39 4.30
N TYR A 23 -17.66 -0.98 5.16
CA TYR A 23 -16.26 -0.59 5.28
C TYR A 23 -15.45 -1.06 4.07
N LEU A 24 -14.56 -0.18 3.58
CA LEU A 24 -13.66 -0.51 2.49
C LEU A 24 -12.69 -1.63 2.87
N SER A 25 -12.52 -2.59 1.97
CA SER A 25 -11.62 -3.71 2.12
C SER A 25 -10.19 -3.35 1.69
N SER A 26 -9.20 -4.06 2.24
CA SER A 26 -7.80 -3.89 1.87
C SER A 26 -7.52 -4.08 0.37
N PRO A 27 -8.07 -5.12 -0.31
CA PRO A 27 -7.88 -5.27 -1.76
C PRO A 27 -8.33 -4.03 -2.56
N VAL A 28 -9.50 -3.48 -2.24
CA VAL A 28 -10.04 -2.28 -2.92
C VAL A 28 -9.20 -1.04 -2.65
N ILE A 29 -8.79 -0.80 -1.40
CA ILE A 29 -7.91 0.33 -1.05
C ILE A 29 -6.55 0.20 -1.77
N ASN A 30 -5.96 -0.99 -1.77
CA ASN A 30 -4.66 -1.24 -2.42
C ASN A 30 -4.75 -1.07 -3.94
N TYR A 31 -5.83 -1.53 -4.56
CA TYR A 31 -6.08 -1.26 -5.96
C TYR A 31 -6.17 0.24 -6.24
N TYR A 32 -6.88 0.99 -5.41
CA TYR A 32 -7.02 2.43 -5.59
C TYR A 32 -5.68 3.18 -5.42
N ILE A 33 -4.83 2.75 -4.48
CA ILE A 33 -3.45 3.25 -4.36
C ILE A 33 -2.68 3.02 -5.66
N GLN A 34 -2.78 1.84 -6.26
CA GLN A 34 -2.14 1.55 -7.55
C GLN A 34 -2.71 2.39 -8.70
N TYR A 35 -4.02 2.63 -8.70
CA TYR A 35 -4.65 3.53 -9.65
C TYR A 35 -4.11 4.97 -9.51
N ILE A 36 -3.98 5.51 -8.29
CA ILE A 36 -3.40 6.84 -8.07
C ILE A 36 -1.94 6.88 -8.57
N LYS A 37 -1.13 5.86 -8.23
CA LYS A 37 0.26 5.70 -8.70
C LYS A 37 0.39 5.72 -10.22
N ARG A 38 -0.56 5.14 -10.95
CA ARG A 38 -0.53 4.99 -12.42
C ARG A 38 -1.17 6.18 -13.15
N ASP A 39 -2.30 6.68 -12.68
CA ASP A 39 -3.13 7.70 -13.36
C ASP A 39 -2.75 9.12 -12.95
N LYS A 40 -2.66 9.39 -11.64
CA LYS A 40 -2.46 10.76 -11.13
C LYS A 40 -1.00 11.18 -11.10
N PHE A 41 -0.09 10.22 -10.96
CA PHE A 41 1.34 10.46 -10.90
C PHE A 41 2.06 10.28 -12.25
N GLN A 42 1.36 10.39 -13.38
CA GLN A 42 2.03 10.37 -14.70
C GLN A 42 3.03 11.52 -14.90
N ARG A 43 2.89 12.63 -14.16
CA ARG A 43 3.91 13.69 -14.11
C ARG A 43 5.03 13.26 -13.16
N GLU A 44 6.23 13.03 -13.70
CA GLU A 44 7.40 12.51 -12.98
C GLU A 44 7.70 13.22 -11.66
N ALA A 45 7.51 14.55 -11.62
CA ALA A 45 7.76 15.37 -10.43
C ALA A 45 6.89 14.94 -9.23
N ALA A 46 5.64 14.57 -9.47
CA ALA A 46 4.75 14.13 -8.40
C ALA A 46 5.03 12.66 -8.03
N ARG A 47 5.30 11.78 -9.01
CA ARG A 47 5.62 10.36 -8.76
C ARG A 47 6.81 10.16 -7.82
N ASN A 48 7.86 10.95 -8.02
CA ASN A 48 9.09 10.81 -7.25
C ASN A 48 9.00 11.35 -5.82
N ASN A 49 7.94 12.12 -5.50
CA ASN A 49 7.82 12.76 -4.20
C ASN A 49 7.07 11.90 -3.15
N PHE A 50 6.34 10.88 -3.57
CA PHE A 50 5.54 10.04 -2.67
C PHE A 50 6.03 8.60 -2.64
N HIS A 51 6.02 7.98 -1.46
CA HIS A 51 6.05 6.53 -1.30
C HIS A 51 4.79 6.09 -0.54
N MET A 52 3.97 5.27 -1.19
CA MET A 52 2.73 4.73 -0.62
C MET A 52 2.91 3.24 -0.32
N PHE A 53 2.84 2.89 0.96
CA PHE A 53 2.73 1.50 1.39
C PHE A 53 1.33 0.96 1.12
N ASN A 54 1.20 -0.36 0.99
CA ASN A 54 -0.10 -1.02 0.97
C ASN A 54 -0.66 -1.15 2.41
N THR A 55 -1.94 -1.46 2.54
CA THR A 55 -2.66 -1.49 3.82
C THR A 55 -2.15 -2.51 4.84
N TYR A 56 -1.36 -3.51 4.43
CA TYR A 56 -0.85 -4.54 5.34
C TYR A 56 0.51 -4.18 5.97
N PHE A 57 1.18 -3.11 5.51
CA PHE A 57 2.49 -2.76 6.04
C PHE A 57 2.41 -2.37 7.53
N TYR A 58 1.44 -1.54 7.89
CA TYR A 58 1.36 -0.98 9.24
C TYR A 58 1.16 -2.05 10.31
N SER A 59 0.27 -3.02 10.08
CA SER A 59 0.07 -4.12 11.03
C SER A 59 1.34 -4.95 11.22
N LYS A 60 2.08 -5.21 10.14
CA LYS A 60 3.39 -5.89 10.21
C LYS A 60 4.47 -5.06 10.89
N LEU A 61 4.42 -3.73 10.75
CA LEU A 61 5.28 -2.84 11.51
C LEU A 61 4.96 -2.90 13.01
N GLN A 62 3.68 -2.86 13.39
CA GLN A 62 3.25 -2.98 14.78
C GLN A 62 3.65 -4.33 15.40
N GLU A 63 3.48 -5.44 14.68
CA GLU A 63 3.94 -6.76 15.11
C GLU A 63 5.45 -6.75 15.40
N ALA A 64 6.26 -6.18 14.51
CA ALA A 64 7.71 -6.10 14.68
C ALA A 64 8.12 -5.21 15.87
N LEU A 65 7.47 -4.06 16.05
CA LEU A 65 7.73 -3.16 17.17
C LEU A 65 7.30 -3.75 18.52
N SER A 66 6.30 -4.63 18.52
CA SER A 66 5.83 -5.34 19.73
C SER A 66 6.64 -6.59 20.07
N GLY A 67 7.72 -6.87 19.33
CA GLY A 67 8.52 -8.09 19.50
C GLY A 67 7.87 -9.37 18.96
N LYS A 68 6.72 -9.27 18.27
CA LYS A 68 5.99 -10.40 17.67
C LYS A 68 6.37 -10.68 16.22
N GLY A 69 7.30 -9.89 15.67
CA GLY A 69 7.75 -10.00 14.29
C GLY A 69 9.19 -9.52 14.11
N GLU A 70 9.77 -9.84 12.97
CA GLU A 70 11.14 -9.47 12.64
C GLU A 70 11.16 -8.23 11.74
N PHE A 71 11.68 -7.11 12.27
CA PHE A 71 11.78 -5.86 11.51
C PHE A 71 12.59 -6.03 10.20
N VAL A 72 13.59 -6.91 10.19
CA VAL A 72 14.41 -7.16 8.98
C VAL A 72 13.57 -7.68 7.80
N LYS A 73 12.49 -8.44 8.05
CA LYS A 73 11.59 -8.93 7.00
C LYS A 73 10.79 -7.81 6.34
N LEU A 74 10.63 -6.67 7.01
CA LEU A 74 9.94 -5.50 6.47
C LEU A 74 10.73 -4.82 5.35
N ARG A 75 12.06 -5.02 5.28
CA ARG A 75 12.92 -4.38 4.25
C ARG A 75 12.49 -4.68 2.81
N ARG A 76 11.80 -5.80 2.57
CA ARG A 76 11.28 -6.14 1.24
C ARG A 76 10.27 -5.11 0.70
N TRP A 77 9.59 -4.40 1.59
CA TRP A 77 8.50 -3.47 1.26
C TRP A 77 8.97 -2.14 0.66
N TRP A 78 10.24 -1.81 0.83
CA TRP A 78 10.88 -0.65 0.20
C TRP A 78 12.16 -1.05 -0.55
N LYS A 79 12.24 -2.32 -1.00
CA LYS A 79 13.39 -2.80 -1.77
C LYS A 79 13.49 -2.03 -3.09
N GLY A 80 14.67 -1.49 -3.38
CA GLY A 80 14.91 -0.68 -4.59
C GLY A 80 14.38 0.75 -4.49
N VAL A 81 13.88 1.17 -3.33
CA VAL A 81 13.38 2.53 -3.10
C VAL A 81 14.06 3.14 -1.87
N ASN A 82 14.73 4.28 -2.05
CA ASN A 82 15.17 5.08 -0.91
C ASN A 82 14.01 5.98 -0.44
N ILE A 83 13.30 5.55 0.61
CA ILE A 83 12.15 6.27 1.15
C ILE A 83 12.53 7.63 1.75
N PHE A 84 13.80 7.85 2.13
CA PHE A 84 14.28 9.13 2.67
C PHE A 84 14.49 10.20 1.59
N GLN A 85 14.42 9.84 0.30
CA GLN A 85 14.45 10.78 -0.83
C GLN A 85 13.04 11.21 -1.28
N ARG A 86 12.00 10.83 -0.53
CA ARG A 86 10.60 11.16 -0.83
C ARG A 86 10.16 12.29 0.09
N GLY A 87 9.44 13.28 -0.42
CA GLY A 87 8.87 14.34 0.41
C GLY A 87 7.72 13.85 1.28
N TYR A 88 7.05 12.76 0.88
CA TYR A 88 5.94 12.18 1.64
C TYR A 88 6.00 10.65 1.67
N ILE A 89 5.73 10.10 2.84
CA ILE A 89 5.51 8.67 3.06
C ILE A 89 4.06 8.50 3.51
N ILE A 90 3.28 7.75 2.74
CA ILE A 90 1.88 7.48 3.02
C ILE A 90 1.75 6.07 3.58
N LEU A 91 1.13 6.01 4.75
CA LEU A 91 0.94 4.79 5.52
C LEU A 91 -0.55 4.63 5.83
N PRO A 92 -1.29 3.82 5.05
CA PRO A 92 -2.68 3.51 5.39
C PRO A 92 -2.72 2.74 6.71
N ILE A 93 -3.55 3.21 7.64
CA ILE A 93 -3.77 2.57 8.94
C ILE A 93 -5.22 2.12 9.02
N HIS A 94 -5.41 0.84 9.33
CA HIS A 94 -6.70 0.31 9.74
C HIS A 94 -6.72 0.29 11.28
N GLY A 95 -7.69 0.97 11.88
CA GLY A 95 -7.88 0.92 13.32
C GLY A 95 -8.34 -0.48 13.73
N THR A 96 -7.65 -1.06 14.72
CA THR A 96 -8.12 -2.25 15.45
C THR A 96 -9.15 -1.87 16.49
#